data_AF-A0AAU8G588-F1
#
_entry.id   AF-A0AAU8G588-F1
#
_cell.length_a   1.000
_cell.length_b   1.000
_cell.length_c   1.000
_cell.angle_alpha   90.00
_cell.angle_beta   90.00
_cell.angle_gamma   90.00
#
_symmetry.space_group_name_H-M   'P 1'
#
loop_
_entity.id
_entity.type
_entity.pdbx_description
1 polymer ?
#
loop_
_entity_poly.entity_id
_entity_poly.type
_entity_poly.pdbx_seq_one_letter_code
_entity_poly.pdbx_strand_id
1 'polypeptide(L)' 'MSYRHDQGATCVVGICDVCDRRWIAGDLDASRALARAHEIAVHPGATSARDALNTARYRSRRHA' A
#
# COMPACT_ATOMS: atom_id res chain seq x y z
N MET A 1 1.08 -3.75 2.99
CA MET A 1 0.72 -2.51 2.27
C MET A 1 0.25 -1.49 3.30
N SER A 2 0.86 -0.30 3.35
CA SER A 2 0.63 0.73 4.37
C SER A 2 0.02 1.98 3.73
N TYR A 3 -1.23 1.84 3.30
CA TYR A 3 -2.02 2.97 2.86
C TYR A 3 -3.41 2.86 3.47
N ARG A 4 -4.02 4.01 3.73
CA ARG A 4 -5.40 4.12 4.22
C ARG A 4 -6.27 4.71 3.13
N HIS A 5 -7.48 4.16 3.01
CA HIS A 5 -8.52 4.65 2.11
C HIS A 5 -9.65 5.24 2.92
N ASP A 6 -10.02 6.48 2.63
CA ASP A 6 -11.26 7.08 3.10
C ASP A 6 -12.26 7.08 1.94
N GLN A 7 -13.43 6.46 2.15
CA GLN A 7 -14.52 6.45 1.18
C GLN A 7 -15.50 7.58 1.50
N GLY A 8 -15.46 8.64 0.70
CA GLY A 8 -16.55 9.61 0.62
C GLY A 8 -17.57 9.21 -0.45
N ALA A 9 -18.74 9.85 -0.47
CA ALA A 9 -19.87 9.51 -1.35
C ALA A 9 -19.58 9.51 -2.87
N THR A 10 -18.44 10.05 -3.31
CA THR A 10 -18.09 10.22 -4.73
C THR A 10 -16.63 9.91 -5.08
N CYS A 11 -15.78 9.62 -4.11
CA CYS A 11 -14.36 9.33 -4.36
C CYS A 11 -13.68 8.57 -3.22
N VAL A 12 -12.61 7.88 -3.57
CA VAL A 12 -11.71 7.19 -2.64
C VAL A 12 -10.42 7.97 -2.53
N VAL A 13 -10.12 8.46 -1.33
CA VAL A 13 -8.86 9.15 -1.04
C VAL A 13 -7.87 8.14 -0.48
N GLY A 14 -6.73 7.95 -1.16
CA GLY A 14 -5.62 7.14 -0.67
C GLY A 14 -4.50 8.00 -0.09
N ILE A 15 -3.89 7.54 1.00
CA ILE A 15 -2.77 8.21 1.66
C ILE A 15 -1.62 7.22 1.86
N CYS A 16 -0.41 7.59 1.44
CA CYS A 16 0.81 6.85 1.73
C CYS A 16 1.27 7.13 3.17
N ASP A 17 1.35 6.11 4.03
CA ASP A 17 1.79 6.28 5.42
C ASP A 17 3.31 6.55 5.56
N VAL A 18 4.08 6.55 4.47
CA VAL A 18 5.55 6.75 4.48
C VAL A 18 5.93 8.20 4.18
N CYS A 19 5.22 8.85 3.25
CA CYS A 19 5.53 10.21 2.81
C CYS A 19 4.32 11.15 2.80
N ASP A 20 3.19 10.72 3.37
CA ASP A 20 1.93 11.45 3.47
C ASP A 20 1.36 11.93 2.12
N ARG A 21 1.84 11.38 1.00
CA ARG A 21 1.31 11.66 -0.35
C ARG A 21 -0.15 11.22 -0.41
N ARG A 22 -1.02 12.12 -0.86
CA ARG A 22 -2.47 11.86 -1.07
C ARG A 22 -2.81 11.76 -2.54
N TRP A 23 -3.76 10.90 -2.88
CA TRP A 23 -4.36 10.81 -4.22
C TRP A 23 -5.86 10.56 -4.11
N ILE A 24 -6.60 10.94 -5.16
CA ILE A 24 -8.04 10.75 -5.27
C ILE A 24 -8.29 9.79 -6.42
N ALA A 25 -9.15 8.80 -6.20
CA ALA A 25 -9.60 7.85 -7.21
C ALA A 25 -11.13 7.77 -7.21
N GLY A 26 -11.72 7.35 -8.34
CA GLY A 26 -13.16 7.14 -8.43
C GLY A 26 -13.64 5.93 -7.62
N ASP A 27 -12.77 4.93 -7.46
CA ASP A 27 -13.06 3.68 -6.77
C ASP A 27 -11.83 3.12 -6.05
N LEU A 28 -12.03 2.03 -5.31
CA LEU A 28 -10.99 1.41 -4.48
C LEU A 28 -9.88 0.75 -5.32
N ASP A 29 -10.22 0.15 -6.47
CA ASP A 29 -9.25 -0.56 -7.30
C ASP A 29 -8.34 0.41 -8.06
N ALA A 30 -8.90 1.50 -8.57
CA ALA A 30 -8.14 2.64 -9.10
C ALA A 30 -7.23 3.24 -8.02
N SER A 31 -7.72 3.38 -6.78
CA SER A 31 -6.90 3.86 -5.66
C SER A 31 -5.73 2.92 -5.34
N ARG A 32 -5.95 1.60 -5.40
CA ARG A 32 -4.90 0.58 -5.21
C ARG A 32 -3.87 0.60 -6.33
N ALA A 33 -4.29 0.79 -7.58
CA ALA A 33 -3.39 0.90 -8.71
C ALA A 33 -2.45 2.12 -8.56
N LEU A 34 -3.00 3.27 -8.15
CA LEU A 34 -2.23 4.47 -7.84
C LEU A 34 -1.26 4.25 -6.67
N ALA A 35 -1.70 3.56 -5.62
CA ALA A 35 -0.85 3.22 -4.48
C ALA A 35 0.37 2.39 -4.92
N ARG A 36 0.17 1.35 -5.74
CA ARG A 36 1.25 0.51 -6.28
C ARG A 36 2.18 1.29 -7.20
N ALA A 37 1.64 2.11 -8.09
CA ALA A 37 2.45 2.92 -8.99
C ALA A 37 3.31 3.92 -8.22
N HIS A 38 2.74 4.58 -7.20
CA HIS A 38 3.45 5.48 -6.31
C HIS A 38 4.56 4.75 -5.55
N GLU A 39 4.27 3.57 -5.00
CA GLU A 39 5.24 2.77 -4.26
C GLU A 39 6.44 2.38 -5.13
N ILE A 40 6.20 1.92 -6.36
CA ILE A 40 7.26 1.58 -7.32
C ILE A 40 8.11 2.81 -7.68
N ALA A 41 7.48 3.96 -7.89
CA ALA A 41 8.14 5.18 -8.35
C ALA A 41 8.91 5.92 -7.24
N VAL A 42 8.35 5.98 -6.03
CA VAL A 42 8.82 6.86 -4.94
C VAL A 42 9.48 6.10 -3.80
N HIS A 43 9.12 4.84 -3.61
CA HIS A 43 9.67 4.00 -2.54
C HIS A 43 10.22 2.66 -3.06
N PRO A 44 11.13 2.66 -4.06
CA PRO A 44 11.73 1.44 -4.57
C PRO A 44 12.57 0.80 -3.45
N GLY A 45 12.01 -0.20 -2.77
CA GLY A 45 12.66 -0.89 -1.65
C GLY A 45 11.83 -1.03 -0.37
N ALA A 46 10.83 -0.17 -0.16
CA ALA A 46 9.95 -0.28 1.01
C ALA A 46 9.03 -1.52 0.92
N THR A 47 8.59 -1.84 -0.31
CA THR A 47 7.82 -3.04 -0.62
C THR A 47 8.64 -4.30 -0.41
N SER A 48 9.84 -4.35 -0.98
CA SER A 48 10.69 -5.55 -0.91
C SER A 48 11.14 -5.85 0.51
N ALA A 49 11.49 -4.84 1.30
CA ALA A 49 11.83 -5.02 2.72
C ALA A 49 10.62 -5.51 3.54
N ARG A 50 9.43 -4.95 3.32
CA ARG A 50 8.23 -5.31 4.09
C ARG A 50 7.62 -6.64 3.64
N ASP A 51 7.66 -6.98 2.36
CA ASP A 51 7.27 -8.28 1.83
C ASP A 51 8.26 -9.38 2.21
N ALA A 52 9.56 -9.08 2.26
CA ALA A 52 10.55 -9.99 2.84
C ALA A 52 10.25 -10.27 4.32
N LEU A 53 9.93 -9.23 5.11
CA LEU A 53 9.54 -9.38 6.51
C LEU A 53 8.24 -10.17 6.69
N ASN A 54 7.22 -9.92 5.86
CA ASN A 54 5.96 -10.68 5.90
C ASN A 54 6.16 -12.13 5.47
N THR A 55 6.98 -12.38 4.43
CA THR A 55 7.33 -13.73 3.97
C THR A 55 8.10 -14.49 5.04
N ALA A 56 9.08 -13.85 5.68
CA ALA A 56 9.82 -14.43 6.79
C ALA A 56 8.89 -14.81 7.95
N ARG A 57 8.00 -13.89 8.37
CA ARG A 57 7.00 -14.15 9.42
C ARG A 57 6.02 -15.26 9.07
N TYR A 58 5.59 -15.34 7.82
CA TYR A 58 4.71 -16.41 7.35
C TYR A 58 5.38 -17.78 7.42
N ARG A 59 6.65 -17.87 6.99
CA ARG A 59 7.44 -19.11 7.06
C ARG A 59 7.65 -19.57 8.50
N SER A 60 7.95 -18.65 9.42
CA SER A 60 8.12 -18.98 10.84
C SER A 60 6.85 -19.54 11.51
N ARG A 61 5.65 -19.19 11.02
CA ARG A 61 4.38 -19.70 11.58
C ARG A 61 3.97 -21.07 11.06
N ARG A 62 4.53 -21.55 9.95
CA ARG A 62 4.23 -22.89 9.39
C ARG A 62 5.12 -24.00 9.95
N HIS A 63 6.20 -23.63 10.65
CA HIS A 63 7.19 -24.56 11.22
C HIS A 63 7.21 -24.54 12.76
N ALA A 64 6.19 -23.96 13.40
CA ALA A 64 5.93 -24.03 14.84
C ALA A 64 4.70 -24.91 15.08
#